data_AF-A0A482X8S5-F1
#
_entry.id   AF-A0A482X8S5-F1
#
_cell.length_a   1.000
_cell.length_b   1.000
_cell.length_c   1.000
_cell.angle_alpha   90.00
_cell.angle_beta   90.00
_cell.angle_gamma   90.00
#
_symmetry.space_group_name_H-M   'P 1'
#
loop_
_entity.id
_entity.type
_entity.pdbx_description
1 polymer ?
#
loop_
_entity_poly.entity_id
_entity_poly.type
_entity_poly.pdbx_seq_one_letter_code
_entity_poly.pdbx_strand_id
1 'polypeptide(L)'
;MNSWEDLRKQARRYENEIDQKLVALSKLGIGLAFMKSGGDTEPLLSGEHTFETAVRELEQLLSMLSNINDKLGEMGMTESGNGTGAGMVHTLQRHREIFQDYTQEFKKTQQNFRARREREDLLHSVRNDIDAYKTTSGLNRRSELYAKEYDHLRLSDKLVDDQISIAVETRDNLVSQRLNLKRLQMRMHDISSRFPLINGVLQRINLRRRRDSIILGLIISFCTFLMIIYVL
;
A
#
# COMPACT_ATOMS: atom_id res chain seq x y z
N MET A 1 38.09 54.40 14.99
CA MET A 1 38.57 53.09 15.46
C MET A 1 37.34 52.30 15.86
N ASN A 2 36.95 51.27 15.08
CA ASN A 2 35.82 50.43 15.46
C ASN A 2 36.21 49.65 16.71
N SER A 3 35.45 49.79 17.78
CA SER A 3 35.69 49.02 19.00
C SER A 3 35.44 47.53 18.71
N TRP A 4 36.18 46.64 19.38
CA TRP A 4 35.93 45.19 19.37
C TRP A 4 34.43 44.86 19.52
N GLU A 5 33.77 45.63 20.37
CA GLU A 5 32.36 45.48 20.69
C GLU A 5 31.42 45.89 19.54
N ASP A 6 31.83 46.84 18.70
CA ASP A 6 31.09 47.25 17.51
C ASP A 6 31.16 46.17 16.42
N LEU A 7 32.33 45.59 16.20
CA LEU A 7 32.52 44.47 15.27
C LEU A 7 31.72 43.23 15.72
N ARG A 8 31.69 42.95 17.03
CA ARG A 8 30.87 41.85 17.58
C ARG A 8 29.37 42.08 17.38
N LYS A 9 28.89 43.30 17.60
CA LYS A 9 27.48 43.66 17.32
C LYS A 9 27.16 43.51 15.84
N GLN A 10 28.09 43.88 14.97
CA GLN A 10 27.93 43.75 13.53
C GLN A 10 27.92 42.28 13.09
N ALA A 11 28.81 41.43 13.63
CA ALA A 11 28.80 39.99 13.40
C ALA A 11 27.45 39.37 13.75
N ARG A 12 26.91 39.66 14.94
CA ARG A 12 25.59 39.16 15.37
C ARG A 12 24.43 39.61 14.46
N ARG A 13 24.51 40.82 13.91
CA ARG A 13 23.50 41.30 12.94
C ARG A 13 23.54 40.46 11.67
N TYR A 14 24.73 40.23 11.12
CA TYR A 14 24.88 39.39 9.93
C TYR A 14 24.50 37.93 10.20
N GLU A 15 24.83 37.37 11.36
CA GLU A 15 24.39 36.03 11.75
C GLU A 15 22.85 35.92 11.73
N ASN A 16 22.15 36.88 12.32
CA ASN A 16 20.68 36.89 12.33
C ASN A 16 20.07 37.05 10.92
N GLU A 17 20.67 37.89 10.08
CA GLU A 17 20.21 38.07 8.68
C GLU A 17 20.44 36.81 7.84
N ILE A 18 21.60 36.15 8.02
CA ILE A 18 21.93 34.88 7.36
C ILE A 18 20.97 33.79 7.80
N ASP A 19 20.68 33.66 9.09
CA ASP A 19 19.73 32.67 9.62
C ASP A 19 18.33 32.85 9.01
N GLN A 20 17.79 34.07 9.03
CA GLN A 20 16.48 34.36 8.45
C GLN A 20 16.42 34.03 6.95
N LYS A 21 17.46 34.41 6.19
CA LYS A 21 17.52 34.12 4.75
C LYS A 21 17.76 32.65 4.46
N LEU A 22 18.54 31.92 5.26
CA LEU A 22 18.71 30.47 5.13
C LEU A 22 17.39 29.74 5.33
N VAL A 23 16.61 30.14 6.34
CA VAL A 23 15.26 29.59 6.56
C VAL A 23 14.34 29.88 5.39
N ALA A 24 14.37 31.11 4.84
CA ALA A 24 13.59 31.48 3.67
C ALA A 24 14.02 30.69 2.41
N LEU A 25 15.33 30.53 2.20
CA LEU A 25 15.92 29.78 1.09
C LEU A 25 15.55 28.29 1.16
N SER A 26 15.62 27.70 2.35
CA SER A 26 15.20 26.31 2.61
C SER A 26 13.72 26.11 2.32
N LYS A 27 12.86 27.04 2.79
CA LYS A 27 11.43 27.03 2.47
C LYS A 27 11.15 27.18 0.99
N LEU A 28 11.87 28.05 0.28
CA LEU A 28 11.72 28.21 -1.17
C LEU A 28 12.15 26.93 -1.91
N GLY A 29 13.26 26.32 -1.49
CA GLY A 29 13.74 25.04 -2.03
C GLY A 29 12.76 23.88 -1.81
N ILE A 30 12.00 23.87 -0.71
CA ILE A 30 10.95 22.88 -0.43
C ILE A 30 9.63 23.24 -1.15
N GLY A 31 9.21 24.50 -1.10
CA GLY A 31 7.94 24.98 -1.64
C GLY A 31 7.85 24.85 -3.17
N LEU A 32 8.97 25.05 -3.88
CA LEU A 32 9.05 24.81 -5.32
C LEU A 32 8.71 23.34 -5.68
N ALA A 33 8.98 22.38 -4.79
CA ALA A 33 8.66 20.97 -5.01
C ALA A 33 7.17 20.64 -4.80
N PHE A 34 6.45 21.41 -3.96
CA PHE A 34 5.05 21.15 -3.64
C PHE A 34 4.08 21.88 -4.58
N MET A 35 4.43 23.09 -5.02
CA MET A 35 3.61 23.88 -5.96
C MET A 35 3.48 23.22 -7.35
N LYS A 36 4.43 22.36 -7.74
CA LYS A 36 4.47 21.76 -9.08
C LYS A 36 3.60 20.51 -9.27
N SER A 37 2.92 20.04 -8.22
CA SER A 37 1.96 18.92 -8.32
C SER A 37 0.54 19.37 -8.75
N GLY A 38 0.29 20.68 -8.85
CA GLY A 38 -1.03 21.22 -9.18
C GLY A 38 -0.98 22.24 -10.31
N GLY A 39 -1.27 21.77 -11.53
CA GLY A 39 -1.84 22.59 -12.61
C GLY A 39 -0.93 23.63 -13.28
N ASP A 40 -0.76 23.45 -14.59
CA ASP A 40 -0.22 24.43 -15.52
C ASP A 40 -0.88 25.81 -15.33
N THR A 41 -0.12 26.83 -14.91
CA THR A 41 -0.22 28.27 -15.27
C THR A 41 0.43 29.19 -14.22
N GLU A 42 1.67 28.94 -13.80
CA GLU A 42 2.49 30.02 -13.21
C GLU A 42 3.88 30.05 -13.84
N PRO A 43 4.48 31.25 -14.07
CA PRO A 43 5.74 31.36 -14.78
C PRO A 43 6.85 30.73 -13.93
N LEU A 44 7.32 29.56 -14.35
CA LEU A 44 8.43 28.79 -13.75
C LEU A 44 9.69 29.64 -13.52
N LEU A 45 9.88 30.68 -14.32
CA LEU A 45 10.99 31.63 -14.25
C LEU A 45 10.97 32.49 -12.97
N SER A 46 9.80 32.75 -12.39
CA SER A 46 9.67 33.66 -11.24
C SER A 46 10.21 33.03 -9.94
N GLY A 47 9.94 31.74 -9.72
CA GLY A 47 10.43 31.00 -8.54
C GLY A 47 11.93 30.69 -8.58
N GLU A 48 12.47 30.45 -9.77
CA GLU A 48 13.90 30.20 -9.95
C GLU A 48 14.74 31.48 -9.86
N HIS A 49 14.29 32.57 -10.48
CA HIS A 49 14.97 33.86 -10.38
C HIS A 49 14.99 34.38 -8.93
N THR A 50 13.91 34.17 -8.17
CA THR A 50 13.87 34.52 -6.75
C THR A 50 14.83 33.67 -5.91
N PHE A 51 14.97 32.38 -6.22
CA PHE A 51 15.96 31.51 -5.59
C PHE A 51 17.40 31.95 -5.90
N GLU A 52 17.73 32.18 -7.17
CA GLU A 52 19.07 32.64 -7.58
C GLU A 52 19.44 33.99 -6.94
N THR A 53 18.47 34.90 -6.82
CA THR A 53 18.67 36.18 -6.14
C THR A 53 18.97 35.98 -4.66
N ALA A 54 18.19 35.14 -3.97
CA ALA A 54 18.41 34.83 -2.56
C ALA A 54 19.77 34.13 -2.31
N VAL A 55 20.21 33.26 -3.22
CA VAL A 55 21.54 32.63 -3.17
C VAL A 55 22.65 33.69 -3.23
N ARG A 56 22.60 34.61 -4.20
CA ARG A 56 23.61 35.67 -4.35
C ARG A 56 23.66 36.59 -3.13
N GLU A 57 22.50 36.96 -2.59
CA GLU A 57 22.43 37.77 -1.38
C GLU A 57 23.05 37.03 -0.17
N LEU A 58 22.82 35.72 -0.04
CA LEU A 58 23.39 34.94 1.05
C LEU A 58 24.92 34.80 0.92
N GLU A 59 25.43 34.63 -0.30
CA GLU A 59 26.88 34.62 -0.58
C GLU A 59 27.54 35.95 -0.18
N GLN A 60 26.88 37.07 -0.48
CA GLN A 60 27.34 38.39 -0.07
C GLN A 60 27.37 38.52 1.47
N LEU A 61 26.30 38.13 2.16
CA LEU A 61 26.25 38.19 3.63
C LEU A 61 27.31 37.29 4.29
N LEU A 62 27.50 36.07 3.78
CA LEU A 62 28.56 35.17 4.25
C LEU A 62 29.94 35.79 4.03
N SER A 63 30.18 36.44 2.89
CA SER A 63 31.46 37.13 2.65
C SER A 63 31.69 38.29 3.63
N MET A 64 30.64 39.05 3.98
CA MET A 64 30.73 40.14 4.96
C MET A 64 31.00 39.61 6.37
N LEU A 65 30.32 38.52 6.77
CA LEU A 65 30.55 37.88 8.07
C LEU A 65 31.97 37.31 8.18
N SER A 66 32.50 36.71 7.10
CA SER A 66 33.91 36.27 7.05
C SER A 66 34.86 37.45 7.26
N ASN A 67 34.65 38.56 6.55
CA ASN A 67 35.50 39.75 6.67
C ASN A 67 35.50 40.33 8.10
N ILE A 68 34.34 40.29 8.78
CA ILE A 68 34.23 40.74 10.17
C ILE A 68 34.90 39.77 11.13
N ASN A 69 34.75 38.46 10.91
CA ASN A 69 35.46 37.45 11.69
C ASN A 69 36.97 37.56 11.53
N ASP A 70 37.47 37.95 10.36
CA ASP A 70 38.89 38.21 10.12
C ASP A 70 39.37 39.47 10.85
N LYS A 71 38.60 40.56 10.81
CA LYS A 71 38.88 41.80 11.57
C LYS A 71 38.85 41.59 13.09
N LEU A 72 37.90 40.78 13.58
CA LEU A 72 37.88 40.30 14.97
C LEU A 72 39.08 39.37 15.25
N GLY A 73 39.56 38.60 14.27
CA GLY A 73 40.81 37.85 14.42
C GLY A 73 42.01 38.76 14.67
N GLU A 74 42.18 39.76 13.81
CA GLU A 74 43.31 40.69 13.84
C GLU A 74 43.32 41.53 15.14
N MET A 75 42.17 42.07 15.53
CA MET A 75 42.06 42.90 16.73
C MET A 75 42.24 42.09 18.02
N GLY A 76 41.75 40.84 18.04
CA GLY A 76 41.89 39.94 19.18
C GLY A 76 43.34 39.53 19.42
N MET A 77 44.14 39.41 18.36
CA MET A 77 45.59 39.15 18.47
C MET A 77 46.36 40.36 18.99
N THR A 78 45.96 41.58 18.61
CA THR A 78 46.61 42.80 19.12
C THR A 78 46.31 43.08 20.59
N GLU A 79 45.09 42.77 21.08
CA GLU A 79 44.70 42.97 22.48
C GLU A 79 45.05 41.80 23.41
N SER A 80 45.31 40.59 22.87
CA SER A 80 45.74 39.43 23.68
C SER A 80 47.09 39.63 24.36
N GLY A 81 47.92 40.59 23.91
CA GLY A 81 49.14 40.99 24.60
C GLY A 81 48.90 41.72 25.92
N ASN A 82 47.67 42.21 26.17
CA ASN A 82 47.32 43.04 27.33
C ASN A 82 46.54 42.29 28.44
N GLY A 83 46.43 40.97 28.37
CA GLY A 83 45.87 40.13 29.46
C GLY A 83 44.34 39.96 29.49
N THR A 84 43.59 40.65 28.62
CA THR A 84 42.11 40.52 28.49
C THR A 84 41.64 39.50 27.43
N GLY A 85 42.58 38.84 26.74
CA GLY A 85 42.33 38.10 25.49
C GLY A 85 41.53 36.79 25.59
N ALA A 86 41.51 36.09 26.73
CA ALA A 86 40.93 34.73 26.80
C ALA A 86 39.42 34.68 26.45
N GLY A 87 38.64 35.65 26.94
CA GLY A 87 37.20 35.75 26.63
C GLY A 87 36.91 36.19 25.19
N MET A 88 37.80 37.01 24.61
CA MET A 88 37.72 37.46 23.22
C MET A 88 38.02 36.32 22.25
N VAL A 89 39.05 35.51 22.54
CA VAL A 89 39.43 34.32 21.77
C VAL A 89 38.29 33.30 21.73
N HIS A 90 37.67 32.99 22.88
CA HIS A 90 36.54 32.07 22.93
C HIS A 90 35.32 32.61 22.16
N THR A 91 35.05 33.91 22.25
CA THR A 91 33.95 34.55 21.50
C THR A 91 34.19 34.50 19.99
N LEU A 92 35.41 34.79 19.55
CA LEU A 92 35.81 34.68 18.14
C LEU A 92 35.71 33.25 17.64
N GLN A 93 36.16 32.28 18.43
CA GLN A 93 36.07 30.87 18.10
C GLN A 93 34.61 30.46 17.84
N ARG A 94 33.68 30.87 18.72
CA ARG A 94 32.25 30.65 18.53
C ARG A 94 31.71 31.30 17.25
N HIS A 95 32.12 32.53 16.94
CA HIS A 95 31.71 33.20 15.68
C HIS A 95 32.23 32.46 14.43
N ARG A 96 33.41 31.85 14.50
CA ARG A 96 33.96 31.02 13.42
C ARG A 96 33.20 29.70 13.26
N GLU A 97 32.84 29.05 14.35
CA GLU A 97 32.01 27.83 14.35
C GLU A 97 30.64 28.10 13.73
N ILE A 98 29.94 29.14 14.19
CA ILE A 98 28.64 29.57 13.65
C ILE A 98 28.73 29.88 12.14
N PHE A 99 29.78 30.60 11.72
CA PHE A 99 30.02 30.88 10.31
C PHE A 99 30.24 29.61 9.47
N GLN A 100 30.98 28.63 10.00
CA GLN A 100 31.19 27.34 9.35
C GLN A 100 29.86 26.58 9.20
N ASP A 101 29.03 26.55 10.24
CA ASP A 101 27.72 25.90 10.21
C ASP A 101 26.81 26.52 9.15
N TYR A 102 26.72 27.86 9.10
CA TYR A 102 25.95 28.56 8.05
C TYR A 102 26.46 28.27 6.64
N THR A 103 27.78 28.19 6.47
CA THR A 103 28.39 27.87 5.18
C THR A 103 28.07 26.44 4.74
N GLN A 104 28.06 25.48 5.67
CA GLN A 104 27.72 24.09 5.39
C GLN A 104 26.24 23.95 5.01
N GLU A 105 25.33 24.54 5.79
CA GLU A 105 23.89 24.51 5.51
C GLU A 105 23.53 25.22 4.20
N PHE A 106 24.20 26.32 3.88
CA PHE A 106 24.07 26.99 2.58
C PHE A 106 24.45 26.07 1.41
N LYS A 107 25.64 25.45 1.48
CA LYS A 107 26.12 24.52 0.43
C LYS A 107 25.18 23.33 0.26
N LYS A 108 24.72 22.75 1.36
CA LYS A 108 23.76 21.63 1.36
C LYS A 108 22.44 22.03 0.69
N THR A 109 21.92 23.21 1.02
CA THR A 109 20.68 23.72 0.40
C THR A 109 20.86 23.97 -1.09
N GLN A 110 22.00 24.54 -1.50
CA GLN A 110 22.33 24.77 -2.90
C GLN A 110 22.49 23.46 -3.69
N GLN A 111 23.16 22.45 -3.13
CA GLN A 111 23.31 21.13 -3.75
C GLN A 111 21.97 20.43 -3.91
N ASN A 112 21.11 20.46 -2.88
CA ASN A 112 19.77 19.89 -2.96
C ASN A 112 18.92 20.54 -4.05
N PHE A 113 19.00 21.86 -4.22
CA PHE A 113 18.31 22.56 -5.30
C PHE A 113 18.83 22.12 -6.69
N ARG A 114 20.15 22.08 -6.89
CA ARG A 114 20.76 21.64 -8.16
C ARG A 114 20.39 20.21 -8.53
N ALA A 115 20.48 19.28 -7.58
CA ALA A 115 20.12 17.87 -7.81
C ALA A 115 18.64 17.71 -8.18
N ARG A 116 17.76 18.54 -7.61
CA ARG A 116 16.33 18.57 -7.99
C ARG A 116 16.14 19.12 -9.39
N ARG A 117 16.79 20.22 -9.74
CA ARG A 117 16.72 20.81 -11.08
C ARG A 117 17.20 19.83 -12.16
N GLU A 118 18.35 19.19 -11.96
CA GLU A 118 18.86 18.17 -12.88
C GLU A 118 17.87 17.02 -13.07
N ARG A 119 17.26 16.55 -11.98
CA ARG A 119 16.19 15.54 -12.06
C ARG A 119 14.99 16.03 -12.87
N GLU A 120 14.60 17.29 -12.73
CA GLU A 120 13.49 17.86 -13.50
C GLU A 120 13.82 18.01 -14.99
N ASP A 121 15.03 18.47 -15.33
CA ASP A 121 15.48 18.59 -16.72
C ASP A 121 15.48 17.21 -17.42
N LEU A 122 15.94 16.17 -16.70
CA LEU A 122 15.88 14.79 -17.17
C LEU A 122 14.43 14.31 -17.38
N LEU A 123 13.52 14.58 -16.43
CA LEU A 123 12.12 14.18 -16.54
C LEU A 123 11.37 14.94 -17.65
N HIS A 124 11.69 16.21 -17.86
CA HIS A 124 11.13 17.02 -18.93
C HIS A 124 11.58 16.50 -20.30
N SER A 125 12.86 16.12 -20.45
CA SER A 125 13.36 15.45 -21.66
C SER A 125 12.60 14.15 -21.95
N VAL A 126 12.45 13.29 -20.95
CA VAL A 126 11.72 12.02 -21.09
C VAL A 126 10.26 12.26 -21.45
N ARG A 127 9.61 13.26 -20.84
CA ARG A 127 8.23 13.60 -21.16
C ARG A 127 8.07 14.08 -22.61
N ASN A 128 8.98 14.92 -23.08
CA ASN A 128 9.00 15.38 -24.47
C ASN A 128 9.24 14.21 -25.44
N ASP A 129 10.15 13.30 -25.12
CA ASP A 129 10.39 12.10 -25.93
C ASP A 129 9.18 11.17 -25.98
N ILE A 130 8.49 10.98 -24.85
CA ILE A 130 7.25 10.21 -24.78
C ILE A 130 6.15 10.87 -25.61
N ASP A 131 5.98 12.18 -25.53
CA ASP A 131 4.94 12.89 -26.27
C ASP A 131 5.28 12.97 -27.78
N ALA A 132 6.55 13.07 -28.15
CA ALA A 132 7.05 12.89 -29.51
C ALA A 132 6.80 11.46 -30.02
N TYR A 133 7.05 10.43 -29.21
CA TYR A 133 6.75 9.05 -29.57
C TYR A 133 5.24 8.84 -29.76
N LYS A 134 4.40 9.36 -28.87
CA LYS A 134 2.93 9.27 -28.98
C LYS A 134 2.37 9.95 -30.22
N THR A 135 2.91 11.11 -30.60
CA THR A 135 2.49 11.86 -31.79
C THR A 135 2.93 11.15 -33.08
N THR A 136 4.16 10.63 -33.12
CA THR A 136 4.67 9.83 -34.25
C THR A 136 3.97 8.47 -34.35
N SER A 137 3.53 7.92 -33.22
CA SER A 137 2.82 6.64 -33.13
C SER A 137 1.33 6.74 -33.41
N GLY A 138 0.75 7.85 -33.89
CA GLY A 138 -0.68 7.90 -34.23
C GLY A 138 -1.14 6.79 -35.21
N LEU A 139 -0.26 6.40 -36.14
CA LEU A 139 -0.47 5.27 -37.07
C LEU A 139 -0.15 3.90 -36.42
N ASN A 140 0.95 3.82 -35.64
CA ASN A 140 1.37 2.58 -34.98
C ASN A 140 0.46 2.18 -33.81
N ARG A 141 -0.11 3.16 -33.09
CA ARG A 141 -1.07 2.97 -31.99
C ARG A 141 -2.34 2.31 -32.49
N ARG A 142 -2.78 2.59 -33.72
CA ARG A 142 -3.92 1.90 -34.33
C ARG A 142 -3.59 0.44 -34.62
N SER A 143 -2.39 0.18 -35.15
CA SER A 143 -1.90 -1.19 -35.39
C SER A 143 -1.70 -1.98 -34.09
N GLU A 144 -1.15 -1.37 -33.05
CA GLU A 144 -0.94 -1.99 -31.74
C GLU A 144 -2.27 -2.24 -31.01
N LEU A 145 -3.24 -1.33 -31.14
CA LEU A 145 -4.59 -1.53 -30.63
C LEU A 145 -5.25 -2.75 -31.28
N TYR A 146 -5.17 -2.89 -32.61
CA TYR A 146 -5.71 -4.05 -33.33
C TYR A 146 -4.98 -5.34 -32.97
N ALA A 147 -3.66 -5.32 -32.82
CA ALA A 147 -2.89 -6.49 -32.40
C ALA A 147 -3.30 -6.95 -30.99
N LYS A 148 -3.44 -5.99 -30.07
CA LYS A 148 -3.91 -6.28 -28.71
C LYS A 148 -5.36 -6.79 -28.70
N GLU A 149 -6.24 -6.20 -29.51
CA GLU A 149 -7.62 -6.65 -29.66
C GLU A 149 -7.69 -8.08 -30.21
N TYR A 150 -6.83 -8.41 -31.19
CA TYR A 150 -6.71 -9.76 -31.72
C TYR A 150 -6.28 -10.77 -30.65
N ASP A 151 -5.31 -10.41 -29.80
CA ASP A 151 -4.89 -11.24 -28.67
C ASP A 151 -6.03 -11.45 -27.67
N HIS A 152 -6.80 -10.40 -27.36
CA HIS A 152 -7.99 -10.51 -26.51
C HIS A 152 -9.06 -11.42 -27.14
N LEU A 153 -9.30 -11.30 -28.44
CA LEU A 153 -10.25 -12.14 -29.16
C LEU A 153 -9.83 -13.61 -29.10
N ARG A 154 -8.55 -13.89 -29.34
CA ARG A 154 -7.99 -15.25 -29.27
C ARG A 154 -8.05 -15.83 -27.86
N LEU A 155 -7.86 -15.00 -26.83
CA LEU A 155 -8.01 -15.42 -25.45
C LEU A 155 -9.48 -15.73 -25.13
N SER A 156 -10.39 -14.86 -25.58
CA SER A 156 -11.83 -15.05 -25.41
C SER A 156 -12.32 -16.33 -26.08
N ASP A 157 -11.82 -16.64 -27.27
CA ASP A 157 -12.15 -17.86 -28.02
C ASP A 157 -11.79 -19.12 -27.21
N LYS A 158 -10.57 -19.16 -26.65
CA LYS A 158 -10.14 -20.26 -25.78
C LYS A 158 -10.97 -20.38 -24.50
N LEU A 159 -11.32 -19.25 -23.87
CA LEU A 159 -12.16 -19.26 -22.67
C LEU A 159 -13.57 -19.76 -22.96
N VAL A 160 -14.11 -19.45 -24.14
CA VAL A 160 -15.41 -19.98 -24.60
C VAL A 160 -15.31 -21.48 -24.84
N ASP A 161 -14.25 -21.96 -25.49
CA ASP A 161 -14.02 -23.40 -25.68
C ASP A 161 -13.92 -24.16 -24.35
N ASP A 162 -13.19 -23.61 -23.37
CA ASP A 162 -13.10 -24.19 -22.03
C ASP A 162 -14.49 -24.22 -21.35
N GLN A 163 -15.28 -23.16 -21.48
CA GLN A 163 -16.65 -23.12 -20.94
C GLN A 163 -17.57 -24.13 -21.63
N ILE A 164 -17.44 -24.31 -22.95
CA ILE A 164 -18.18 -25.34 -23.69
C ILE A 164 -17.80 -26.72 -23.19
N SER A 165 -16.51 -26.99 -22.99
CA SER A 165 -16.02 -28.26 -22.46
C SER A 165 -16.60 -28.55 -21.08
N ILE A 166 -16.53 -27.59 -20.16
CA ILE A 166 -17.10 -27.72 -18.80
C ILE A 166 -18.62 -27.94 -18.86
N ALA A 167 -19.33 -27.24 -19.75
CA ALA A 167 -20.77 -27.39 -19.90
C ALA A 167 -21.15 -28.78 -20.43
N VAL A 168 -20.39 -29.32 -21.40
CA VAL A 168 -20.58 -30.67 -21.93
C VAL A 168 -20.32 -31.73 -20.86
N GLU A 169 -19.21 -31.61 -20.12
CA GLU A 169 -18.89 -32.53 -19.02
C GLU A 169 -19.97 -32.49 -17.92
N THR A 170 -20.44 -31.30 -17.56
CA THR A 170 -21.51 -31.13 -16.58
C THR A 170 -22.82 -31.75 -17.05
N ARG A 171 -23.18 -31.57 -18.33
CA ARG A 171 -24.35 -32.21 -18.95
C ARG A 171 -24.25 -33.73 -18.82
N ASP A 172 -23.11 -34.31 -19.17
CA ASP A 172 -22.92 -35.76 -19.15
C ASP A 172 -22.97 -36.31 -17.73
N ASN A 173 -22.40 -35.58 -16.76
CA ASN A 173 -22.52 -35.89 -15.34
C ASN A 173 -23.99 -35.86 -14.87
N LEU A 174 -24.78 -34.86 -15.27
CA LEU A 174 -26.21 -34.78 -14.94
C LEU A 174 -27.03 -35.91 -15.59
N VAL A 175 -26.72 -36.28 -16.83
CA VAL A 175 -27.36 -37.42 -17.50
C VAL A 175 -27.04 -38.72 -16.77
N SER A 176 -25.79 -38.93 -16.38
CA SER A 176 -25.36 -40.09 -15.57
C SER A 176 -26.07 -40.12 -14.21
N GLN A 177 -26.15 -38.98 -13.50
CA GLN A 177 -26.90 -38.85 -12.25
C GLN A 177 -28.39 -39.18 -12.43
N ARG A 178 -29.02 -38.71 -13.51
CA ARG A 178 -30.42 -39.04 -13.83
C ARG A 178 -30.62 -40.54 -14.03
N LEU A 179 -29.70 -41.21 -14.72
CA LEU A 179 -29.74 -42.67 -14.88
C LEU A 179 -29.56 -43.39 -13.54
N ASN A 180 -28.68 -42.90 -12.66
CA ASN A 180 -28.50 -43.42 -11.31
C ASN A 180 -29.77 -43.26 -10.46
N LEU A 181 -30.40 -42.09 -10.49
CA LEU A 181 -31.66 -41.83 -9.79
C LEU A 181 -32.78 -42.74 -10.32
N LYS A 182 -32.87 -42.95 -11.63
CA LYS A 182 -33.81 -43.94 -12.20
C LYS A 182 -33.54 -45.35 -11.68
N ARG A 183 -32.26 -45.76 -11.60
CA ARG A 183 -31.88 -47.06 -11.01
C ARG A 183 -32.27 -47.17 -9.54
N LEU A 184 -32.07 -46.10 -8.76
CA LEU A 184 -32.48 -46.04 -7.36
C LEU A 184 -34.00 -46.08 -7.21
N GLN A 185 -34.73 -45.35 -8.06
CA GLN A 185 -36.19 -45.37 -8.07
C GLN A 185 -36.73 -46.77 -8.38
N MET A 186 -36.15 -47.48 -9.36
CA MET A 186 -36.53 -48.87 -9.65
C MET A 186 -36.25 -49.78 -8.44
N ARG A 187 -35.08 -49.69 -7.81
CA ARG A 187 -34.76 -50.46 -6.60
C ARG A 187 -35.70 -50.13 -5.43
N MET A 188 -36.05 -48.86 -5.25
CA MET A 188 -36.98 -48.43 -4.21
C MET A 188 -38.40 -48.96 -4.49
N HIS A 189 -38.82 -48.98 -5.75
CA HIS A 189 -40.07 -49.59 -6.17
C HIS A 189 -40.07 -51.11 -5.93
N ASP A 190 -38.96 -51.80 -6.23
CA ASP A 190 -38.79 -53.24 -5.95
C ASP A 190 -38.79 -53.54 -4.44
N ILE A 191 -38.24 -52.65 -3.61
CA ILE A 191 -38.34 -52.78 -2.15
C ILE A 191 -39.78 -52.53 -1.69
N SER A 192 -40.43 -51.50 -2.22
CA SER A 192 -41.82 -51.15 -1.92
C SER A 192 -42.78 -52.31 -2.23
N SER A 193 -42.57 -53.03 -3.34
CA SER A 193 -43.37 -54.20 -3.69
C SER A 193 -43.11 -55.41 -2.78
N ARG A 194 -41.95 -55.48 -2.11
CA ARG A 194 -41.61 -56.54 -1.14
C ARG A 194 -42.05 -56.25 0.30
N PHE A 195 -42.27 -54.98 0.66
CA PHE A 195 -42.84 -54.58 1.97
C PHE A 195 -44.17 -55.29 2.34
N PRO A 196 -45.17 -55.42 1.46
CA PRO A 196 -46.39 -56.16 1.79
C PRO A 196 -46.13 -57.66 2.03
N LEU A 197 -45.11 -58.24 1.40
CA LEU A 197 -44.71 -59.63 1.63
C LEU A 197 -44.12 -59.81 3.04
N ILE A 198 -43.32 -58.85 3.50
CA ILE A 198 -42.78 -58.81 4.87
C ILE A 198 -43.92 -58.69 5.89
N ASN A 199 -44.89 -57.81 5.63
CA ASN A 199 -46.08 -57.69 6.48
C ASN A 199 -46.89 -59.00 6.54
N GLY A 200 -47.01 -59.72 5.41
CA GLY A 200 -47.66 -61.03 5.38
C GLY A 200 -46.96 -62.09 6.24
N VAL A 201 -45.62 -62.15 6.20
CA VAL A 201 -44.83 -63.05 7.06
C VAL A 201 -44.95 -62.66 8.54
N LEU A 202 -44.85 -61.36 8.85
CA LEU A 202 -45.01 -60.83 10.21
C LEU A 202 -46.40 -61.16 10.78
N GLN A 203 -47.45 -61.03 9.97
CA GLN A 203 -48.82 -61.35 10.35
C GLN A 203 -48.99 -62.86 10.62
N ARG A 204 -48.42 -63.73 9.78
CA ARG A 204 -48.45 -65.19 9.98
C ARG A 204 -47.75 -65.61 11.27
N ILE A 205 -46.61 -64.99 11.62
CA ILE A 205 -45.90 -65.23 12.88
C ILE A 205 -46.77 -64.79 14.07
N ASN A 206 -47.35 -63.60 14.02
CA ASN A 206 -48.22 -63.09 15.10
C ASN A 206 -49.49 -63.95 15.29
N LEU A 207 -50.08 -64.47 14.22
CA LEU A 207 -51.24 -65.37 14.30
C LEU A 207 -50.90 -66.70 14.97
N ARG A 208 -49.74 -67.29 14.67
CA ARG A 208 -49.29 -68.53 15.32
C ARG A 208 -49.04 -68.30 16.82
N ARG A 209 -48.35 -67.21 17.16
CA ARG A 209 -48.13 -66.81 18.55
C ARG A 209 -49.43 -66.55 19.32
N ARG A 210 -50.43 -65.93 18.68
CA ARG A 210 -51.77 -65.75 19.27
C ARG A 210 -52.48 -67.09 19.53
N ARG A 211 -52.46 -68.01 18.56
CA ARG A 211 -53.07 -69.34 18.73
C ARG A 211 -52.44 -70.11 19.88
N ASP A 212 -51.11 -70.15 19.96
CA ASP A 212 -50.40 -70.85 21.03
C ASP A 212 -50.73 -70.26 22.41
N SER A 213 -50.84 -68.93 22.50
CA SER A 213 -51.26 -68.24 23.73
C SER A 213 -52.71 -68.54 24.13
N ILE A 214 -53.64 -68.67 23.17
CA ILE A 214 -55.04 -69.01 23.44
C ILE A 214 -55.13 -70.46 23.96
N ILE A 215 -54.42 -71.40 23.34
CA ILE A 215 -54.40 -72.81 23.75
C ILE A 215 -53.85 -72.94 25.18
N LEU A 216 -52.72 -72.29 25.48
CA LEU A 216 -52.16 -72.26 26.83
C LEU A 216 -53.15 -71.67 27.85
N GLY A 217 -53.81 -70.56 27.52
CA GLY A 217 -54.82 -69.95 28.39
C GLY A 217 -56.01 -70.86 28.69
N LEU A 218 -56.51 -71.60 27.69
CA LEU A 218 -57.61 -72.57 27.86
C LEU A 218 -57.21 -73.74 28.76
N ILE A 219 -56.01 -74.29 28.58
CA ILE A 219 -55.50 -75.40 29.41
C ILE A 219 -55.41 -74.96 30.87
N ILE A 220 -54.84 -73.77 31.13
CA ILE A 220 -54.73 -73.23 32.48
C ILE A 220 -56.12 -73.02 33.10
N SER A 221 -57.05 -72.39 32.37
CA SER A 221 -58.41 -72.14 32.85
C SER A 221 -59.17 -73.44 33.18
N PHE A 222 -59.04 -74.46 32.32
CA PHE A 222 -59.66 -75.77 32.55
C PHE A 222 -59.06 -76.48 33.77
N CYS A 223 -57.73 -76.45 33.91
CA CYS A 223 -57.04 -77.06 35.04
C CYS A 223 -57.42 -76.37 36.37
N THR A 224 -57.54 -75.04 36.38
CA THR A 224 -58.00 -74.30 37.58
C THR A 224 -59.46 -74.60 37.92
N PHE A 225 -60.33 -74.79 36.92
CA PHE A 225 -61.73 -75.13 37.13
C PHE A 225 -61.90 -76.52 37.75
N LEU A 226 -61.17 -77.52 37.25
CA LEU A 226 -61.18 -78.87 37.84
C LEU A 226 -60.65 -78.88 39.28
N MET A 227 -59.59 -78.13 39.57
CA MET A 227 -59.08 -77.98 40.94
C MET A 227 -60.14 -77.38 41.89
N ILE A 228 -60.89 -76.37 41.43
CA ILE A 228 -61.98 -75.77 42.21
C ILE A 228 -63.09 -76.80 42.48
N ILE A 229 -63.51 -77.56 41.47
CA ILE A 229 -64.54 -78.61 41.66
C ILE A 229 -64.05 -79.71 42.61
N TYR A 230 -62.77 -80.08 42.57
CA TYR A 230 -62.24 -81.11 43.46
C TYR A 230 -62.16 -80.66 44.93
N VAL A 231 -61.91 -79.37 45.16
CA VAL A 231 -61.81 -78.80 46.50
C VAL A 231 -63.19 -78.47 47.09
N LEU A 232 -64.19 -78.21 46.25
CA LEU A 232 -65.57 -77.92 46.65
C LEU A 232 -66.37 -79.20 46.95
#